data_AF-A0A1V4SAB5-F1
#
_entry.id   AF-A0A1V4SAB5-F1
#
_cell.length_a   1.000
_cell.length_b   1.000
_cell.length_c   1.000
_cell.angle_alpha   90.00
_cell.angle_beta   90.00
_cell.angle_gamma   90.00
#
_symmetry.space_group_name_H-M   'P 1'
#
loop_
_entity.id
_entity.type
_entity.pdbx_description
1 polymer ?
#
loop_
_entity_poly.entity_id
_entity_poly.type
_entity_poly.pdbx_seq_one_letter_code
_entity_poly.pdbx_strand_id
1 'polypeptide(L)'
;MDRVDIKILGISGTPIKDGNCDKLVQVALKAAKELENDEIGKVDTEFLSLSGKKIAMCKHCQWCIENIQPCNIMDDVHEVYKKMENCDGLILGGPTWVNTLSPPLQNLFSRGRYYAFFTNKFRKRRRRHYLVREP
;
A
#
# COMPACT_ATOMS: atom_id res chain seq x y z
N MET A 1 -4.41 21.18 18.29
CA MET A 1 -3.83 20.01 17.61
C MET A 1 -4.07 20.27 16.14
N ASP A 2 -3.01 20.40 15.33
CA ASP A 2 -3.18 20.80 13.93
C ASP A 2 -3.90 19.69 13.15
N ARG A 3 -4.87 20.08 12.30
CA ARG A 3 -5.65 19.16 11.46
C ARG A 3 -4.73 18.44 10.47
N VAL A 4 -4.92 17.13 10.27
CA VAL A 4 -4.07 16.34 9.38
C VAL A 4 -4.93 15.65 8.33
N ASP A 5 -4.76 16.02 7.07
CA ASP A 5 -5.34 15.26 5.96
C ASP A 5 -4.57 13.94 5.78
N ILE A 6 -5.32 12.84 5.77
CA ILE A 6 -4.81 11.46 5.74
C ILE A 6 -5.38 10.74 4.53
N LYS A 7 -4.51 10.13 3.72
CA LYS A 7 -4.92 9.21 2.66
C LYS A 7 -4.68 7.75 3.05
N ILE A 8 -5.71 6.92 3.04
CA ILE A 8 -5.65 5.48 3.34
C ILE A 8 -5.90 4.67 2.07
N LEU A 9 -4.99 3.77 1.74
CA LEU A 9 -5.14 2.80 0.66
C LEU A 9 -5.51 1.44 1.26
N GLY A 10 -6.62 0.85 0.83
CA GLY A 10 -6.97 -0.53 1.14
C GLY A 10 -6.67 -1.44 -0.04
N ILE A 11 -5.80 -2.43 0.15
CA ILE A 11 -5.46 -3.42 -0.86
C ILE A 11 -6.05 -4.77 -0.48
N SER A 12 -6.81 -5.35 -1.40
CA SER A 12 -7.29 -6.73 -1.29
C SER A 12 -6.46 -7.68 -2.17
N GLY A 13 -5.78 -8.61 -1.53
CA GLY A 13 -4.86 -9.58 -2.12
C GLY A 13 -5.48 -10.92 -2.46
N THR A 14 -6.77 -10.97 -2.78
CA THR A 14 -7.46 -12.19 -3.21
C THR A 14 -7.47 -12.29 -4.73
N PRO A 15 -7.41 -13.50 -5.33
CA PRO A 15 -7.73 -13.68 -6.74
C PRO A 15 -9.25 -13.59 -7.01
N ILE A 16 -10.09 -13.74 -5.98
CA ILE A 16 -11.56 -13.75 -6.10
C ILE A 16 -12.09 -12.32 -6.09
N LYS A 17 -12.54 -11.83 -7.25
CA LYS A 17 -13.18 -10.53 -7.38
C LYS A 17 -14.48 -10.48 -6.59
N ASP A 18 -14.73 -9.36 -5.90
CA ASP A 18 -15.95 -9.10 -5.12
C ASP A 18 -16.22 -10.13 -4.00
N GLY A 19 -15.16 -10.81 -3.56
CA GLY A 19 -15.18 -11.82 -2.51
C GLY A 19 -15.16 -11.24 -1.09
N ASN A 20 -15.00 -12.12 -0.10
CA ASN A 20 -15.02 -11.73 1.32
C ASN A 20 -13.91 -10.72 1.68
N CYS A 21 -12.69 -10.92 1.18
CA CYS A 21 -11.58 -10.00 1.45
C CYS A 21 -11.85 -8.60 0.88
N ASP A 22 -12.38 -8.50 -0.34
CA ASP A 22 -12.74 -7.21 -0.95
C ASP A 22 -13.75 -6.48 -0.07
N LYS A 23 -14.82 -7.18 0.35
CA LYS A 23 -15.87 -6.63 1.21
C LYS A 23 -15.31 -6.17 2.57
N LEU A 24 -14.49 -6.98 3.22
CA LEU A 24 -13.92 -6.65 4.53
C LEU A 24 -12.96 -5.45 4.47
N VAL A 25 -12.13 -5.35 3.42
CA VAL A 25 -11.27 -4.18 3.23
C VAL A 25 -12.12 -2.93 2.98
N GLN A 26 -13.18 -3.03 2.18
CA GLN A 26 -14.10 -1.89 1.95
C GLN A 26 -14.81 -1.46 3.23
N VAL A 27 -15.24 -2.40 4.09
CA VAL A 27 -15.82 -2.09 5.40
C VAL A 27 -14.80 -1.36 6.29
N ALA A 28 -13.56 -1.83 6.35
CA ALA A 28 -12.50 -1.17 7.12
C ALA A 28 -12.19 0.24 6.61
N LEU A 29 -12.16 0.44 5.28
CA LEU A 29 -12.00 1.76 4.67
C LEU A 29 -13.18 2.68 5.00
N LYS A 30 -14.41 2.16 4.93
CA LYS A 30 -15.61 2.94 5.30
C LYS A 30 -15.55 3.39 6.76
N ALA A 31 -15.20 2.49 7.67
CA ALA A 31 -15.03 2.82 9.08
C ALA A 31 -13.94 3.88 9.30
N ALA A 32 -12.83 3.81 8.55
CA ALA A 32 -11.79 4.82 8.62
C ALA A 32 -12.28 6.19 8.09
N LYS A 33 -13.07 6.21 7.02
CA LYS A 33 -13.67 7.44 6.48
C LYS A 33 -14.62 8.10 7.48
N GLU A 34 -15.35 7.31 8.26
CA GLU A 34 -16.28 7.80 9.30
C GLU A 34 -15.56 8.51 10.47
N LEU A 35 -14.24 8.37 10.59
CA LEU A 35 -13.44 9.14 11.55
C LEU A 35 -13.19 10.59 11.10
N GLU A 36 -13.52 10.94 9.86
CA GLU A 36 -13.42 12.32 9.37
C GLU A 36 -14.28 13.27 10.21
N ASN A 37 -13.63 14.26 10.83
CA ASN A 37 -14.27 15.32 11.60
C ASN A 37 -13.35 16.54 11.71
N ASP A 38 -13.84 17.62 12.33
CA ASP A 38 -13.10 18.88 12.48
C ASP A 38 -11.83 18.80 13.34
N GLU A 39 -11.70 17.76 14.18
CA GLU A 39 -10.53 17.53 15.03
C GLU A 39 -9.44 16.76 14.29
N ILE A 40 -9.83 15.78 13.46
CA ILE A 40 -8.91 14.89 12.73
C ILE A 40 -8.48 15.50 11.39
N GLY A 41 -9.40 16.11 10.65
CA GLY A 41 -9.18 16.54 9.26
C GLY A 41 -9.74 15.55 8.24
N LYS A 42 -9.42 15.75 6.96
CA LYS A 42 -9.97 14.95 5.86
C LYS A 42 -9.36 13.55 5.86
N VAL A 43 -10.19 12.52 5.75
CA VAL A 43 -9.77 11.13 5.57
C VAL A 43 -10.15 10.69 4.16
N ASP A 44 -9.18 10.63 3.25
CA ASP A 44 -9.39 10.10 1.90
C ASP A 44 -9.11 8.59 1.88
N THR A 45 -10.04 7.81 1.35
CA THR A 45 -9.92 6.35 1.29
C THR A 45 -9.97 5.85 -0.15
N GLU A 46 -9.10 4.91 -0.50
CA GLU A 46 -9.03 4.32 -1.84
C GLU A 46 -8.99 2.80 -1.74
N PHE A 47 -9.86 2.10 -2.47
CA PHE A 47 -9.86 0.63 -2.55
C PHE A 47 -9.14 0.16 -3.82
N LEU A 48 -8.32 -0.88 -3.70
CA LEU A 48 -7.64 -1.54 -4.81
C LEU A 48 -7.69 -3.06 -4.64
N SER A 49 -8.28 -3.76 -5.61
CA SER A 49 -8.21 -5.22 -5.68
C SER A 49 -7.01 -5.66 -6.53
N LEU A 50 -6.30 -6.69 -6.08
CA LEU A 50 -5.28 -7.39 -6.87
C LEU A 50 -5.88 -8.45 -7.80
N SER A 51 -7.19 -8.75 -7.68
CA SER A 51 -7.86 -9.67 -8.59
C SER A 51 -7.77 -9.15 -10.03
N GLY A 52 -7.38 -10.01 -10.96
CA GLY A 52 -7.19 -9.67 -12.38
C GLY A 52 -5.91 -8.91 -12.71
N LYS A 53 -5.15 -8.41 -11.72
CA LYS A 53 -3.84 -7.78 -11.94
C LYS A 53 -2.76 -8.83 -12.18
N LYS A 54 -1.89 -8.58 -13.15
CA LYS A 54 -0.69 -9.36 -13.43
C LYS A 54 0.46 -8.80 -12.60
N ILE A 55 0.84 -9.53 -11.56
CA ILE A 55 2.00 -9.18 -10.72
C ILE A 55 2.91 -10.41 -10.68
N ALA A 56 4.03 -10.32 -11.39
CA ALA A 56 5.00 -11.39 -11.44
C ALA A 56 5.84 -11.43 -10.16
N MET A 57 6.18 -12.63 -9.72
CA MET A 57 7.13 -12.83 -8.62
C MET A 57 8.50 -12.20 -8.93
N CYS A 58 9.22 -11.82 -7.89
CA CYS A 58 10.61 -11.41 -8.02
C CYS A 58 11.48 -12.58 -8.51
N LYS A 59 12.30 -12.34 -9.55
CA LYS A 59 13.25 -13.32 -10.10
C LYS A 59 14.64 -13.27 -9.44
N HIS A 60 14.81 -12.39 -8.46
CA HIS A 60 16.10 -12.14 -7.80
C HIS A 60 17.26 -11.78 -8.76
N CYS A 61 16.95 -11.18 -9.92
CA CYS A 61 17.93 -10.83 -10.96
C CYS A 61 18.83 -9.62 -10.65
N GLN A 62 18.73 -9.05 -9.44
CA GLN A 62 19.49 -7.89 -8.97
C GLN A 62 19.33 -6.56 -9.73
N TRP A 63 18.60 -6.50 -10.85
CA TRP A 63 18.35 -5.29 -11.62
C TRP A 63 18.05 -4.03 -10.79
N CYS A 64 17.13 -4.13 -9.84
CA CYS A 64 16.69 -2.99 -9.04
C CYS A 64 17.74 -2.46 -8.05
N ILE A 65 18.74 -3.28 -7.69
CA ILE A 65 19.89 -2.86 -6.88
C ILE A 65 20.95 -2.25 -7.79
N GLU A 66 21.33 -2.96 -8.85
CA GLU A 66 22.42 -2.56 -9.74
C GLU A 66 22.14 -1.22 -10.43
N ASN A 67 20.88 -0.94 -10.75
CA ASN A 67 20.49 0.29 -11.43
C ASN A 67 19.92 1.35 -10.48
N ILE A 68 19.63 1.00 -9.22
CA ILE A 68 18.91 1.87 -8.28
C ILE A 68 17.63 2.42 -8.94
N GLN A 69 16.81 1.50 -9.48
CA GLN A 69 15.57 1.81 -10.20
C GLN A 69 14.46 0.82 -9.81
N PRO A 70 13.18 1.17 -10.06
CA PRO A 70 12.08 0.21 -10.02
C PRO A 70 12.39 -1.05 -10.85
N CYS A 71 11.74 -2.16 -10.51
CA CYS A 71 11.96 -3.43 -11.21
C CYS A 71 11.67 -3.30 -12.72
N ASN A 72 12.51 -3.90 -13.57
CA ASN A 72 12.36 -3.86 -15.04
C ASN A 72 11.22 -4.71 -15.59
N ILE A 73 10.63 -5.61 -14.80
CA ILE A 73 9.47 -6.38 -15.26
C ILE A 73 8.28 -5.42 -15.40
N MET A 74 7.77 -5.32 -16.62
CA MET A 74 6.63 -4.48 -16.98
C MET A 74 5.33 -5.25 -16.71
N ASP A 75 4.73 -4.96 -15.55
CA ASP A 75 3.49 -5.56 -15.08
C ASP A 75 2.72 -4.55 -14.20
N ASP A 76 1.59 -4.95 -13.62
CA ASP A 76 0.68 -4.04 -12.91
C ASP A 76 1.24 -3.57 -11.56
N VAL A 77 2.40 -4.07 -11.11
CA VAL A 77 2.95 -3.75 -9.78
C VAL A 77 3.28 -2.26 -9.65
N HIS A 78 3.71 -1.62 -10.73
CA HIS A 78 4.15 -0.22 -10.72
C HIS A 78 3.02 0.73 -10.38
N GLU A 79 1.81 0.45 -10.88
CA GLU A 79 0.61 1.20 -10.55
C GLU A 79 0.25 1.06 -9.07
N VAL A 80 0.34 -0.17 -8.54
CA VAL A 80 0.07 -0.45 -7.12
C VAL A 80 1.07 0.28 -6.22
N TYR A 81 2.36 0.22 -6.55
CA TYR A 81 3.40 0.92 -5.79
C TYR A 81 3.25 2.44 -5.85
N LYS A 82 2.87 3.00 -6.99
CA LYS A 82 2.58 4.44 -7.09
C LYS A 82 1.46 4.85 -6.14
N LYS A 83 0.41 4.03 -5.97
CA LYS A 83 -0.66 4.30 -4.99
C LYS A 83 -0.14 4.14 -3.56
N MET A 84 0.66 3.11 -3.27
CA MET A 84 1.30 2.91 -1.96
C MET A 84 2.26 4.05 -1.57
N GLU A 85 2.98 4.64 -2.54
CA GLU A 85 3.85 5.79 -2.28
C GLU A 85 3.08 7.08 -1.95
N ASN A 86 1.80 7.15 -2.32
CA ASN A 86 0.97 8.35 -2.20
C ASN A 86 -0.05 8.27 -1.07
N CYS A 87 -0.14 7.15 -0.35
CA CYS A 87 -0.96 7.03 0.85
C CYS A 87 -0.14 7.29 2.12
N ASP A 88 -0.82 7.71 3.18
CA ASP A 88 -0.31 7.87 4.53
C ASP A 88 -0.58 6.62 5.40
N GLY A 89 -1.59 5.83 5.05
CA GLY A 89 -1.97 4.58 5.72
C GLY A 89 -2.30 3.47 4.73
N LEU A 90 -2.07 2.22 5.15
CA LEU A 90 -2.31 1.03 4.35
C LEU A 90 -3.16 0.03 5.14
N ILE A 91 -4.26 -0.42 4.56
CA ILE A 91 -5.06 -1.55 5.04
C ILE A 91 -4.82 -2.71 4.07
N LEU A 92 -4.42 -3.87 4.58
CA LEU A 92 -4.16 -5.06 3.78
C LEU A 92 -5.15 -6.15 4.15
N GLY A 93 -5.92 -6.61 3.18
CA GLY A 93 -6.78 -7.79 3.32
C GLY A 93 -6.34 -8.89 2.36
N GLY A 94 -6.37 -10.13 2.81
CA GLY A 94 -6.09 -11.29 1.96
C GLY A 94 -6.51 -12.56 2.69
N PRO A 95 -6.84 -13.62 1.94
CA PRO A 95 -7.12 -14.90 2.57
C PRO A 95 -5.82 -15.47 3.17
N THR A 96 -5.95 -16.17 4.30
CA THR A 96 -4.85 -16.92 4.89
C THR A 96 -4.71 -18.24 4.15
N TRP A 97 -3.65 -18.40 3.37
CA TRP A 97 -3.35 -19.66 2.68
C TRP A 97 -2.22 -20.36 3.41
N VAL A 98 -2.50 -21.53 4.01
CA VAL A 98 -1.49 -22.32 4.74
C VAL A 98 -0.71 -21.47 5.77
N ASN A 99 -1.43 -20.73 6.62
CA ASN A 99 -0.86 -19.85 7.66
C ASN A 99 0.10 -18.77 7.13
N THR A 100 -0.02 -18.37 5.86
CA THR A 100 0.76 -17.27 5.28
C THR A 100 -0.13 -16.32 4.47
N LEU A 101 0.49 -15.25 4.00
CA LEU A 101 -0.10 -14.30 3.06
C LEU A 101 -0.52 -15.02 1.78
N SER A 102 -1.58 -14.52 1.15
CA SER A 102 -1.97 -14.98 -0.18
C SER A 102 -0.85 -14.71 -1.21
N PRO A 103 -0.67 -15.57 -2.23
CA PRO A 103 0.32 -15.40 -3.28
C PRO A 103 0.27 -14.04 -4.02
N PRO A 104 -0.89 -13.42 -4.29
CA PRO A 104 -0.91 -12.05 -4.83
C PRO A 104 -0.18 -11.04 -3.94
N LEU A 105 -0.35 -11.13 -2.61
CA LEU A 105 0.38 -10.27 -1.66
C LEU A 105 1.86 -10.63 -1.59
N GLN A 106 2.21 -11.92 -1.59
CA GLN A 106 3.61 -12.34 -1.61
C GLN A 106 4.33 -11.82 -2.87
N ASN A 107 3.70 -11.93 -4.04
CA ASN A 107 4.23 -11.39 -5.28
C ASN A 107 4.40 -9.87 -5.20
N LEU A 108 3.37 -9.15 -4.72
CA LEU A 108 3.43 -7.71 -4.49
C LEU A 108 4.59 -7.33 -3.57
N PHE A 109 4.83 -8.02 -2.45
CA PHE A 109 5.92 -7.65 -1.54
C PHE A 109 7.30 -8.09 -2.03
N SER A 110 7.41 -9.23 -2.73
CA SER A 110 8.69 -9.74 -3.26
C SER A 110 9.39 -8.74 -4.19
N ARG A 111 8.62 -7.87 -4.84
CA ARG A 111 9.08 -6.89 -5.83
C ARG A 111 9.46 -5.53 -5.23
N GLY A 112 9.29 -5.35 -3.91
CA GLY A 112 9.31 -4.05 -3.24
C GLY A 112 10.69 -3.56 -2.81
N ARG A 113 11.76 -4.33 -3.05
CA ARG A 113 13.11 -4.08 -2.51
C ARG A 113 13.64 -2.68 -2.81
N TYR A 114 13.47 -2.19 -4.05
CA TYR A 114 13.86 -0.82 -4.43
C TYR A 114 13.21 0.23 -3.52
N TYR A 115 11.90 0.12 -3.33
CA TYR A 115 11.10 1.06 -2.55
C TYR A 115 11.40 0.98 -1.05
N ALA A 116 11.61 -0.24 -0.53
CA ALA A 116 11.86 -0.47 0.88
C ALA A 116 13.25 0.00 1.33
N PHE A 117 14.29 -0.24 0.53
CA PHE A 117 15.68 -0.02 0.96
C PHE A 117 16.34 1.23 0.36
N PHE A 118 15.96 1.65 -0.86
CA PHE A 118 16.70 2.70 -1.57
C PHE A 118 15.96 4.04 -1.60
N THR A 119 14.63 4.03 -1.64
CA THR A 119 13.87 5.28 -1.78
C THR A 119 13.32 5.81 -0.47
N ASN A 120 13.14 4.95 0.55
CA ASN A 120 12.37 5.24 1.76
C ASN A 120 10.95 5.78 1.47
N LYS A 121 10.43 5.64 0.23
CA LYS A 121 9.17 6.29 -0.18
C LYS A 121 7.94 5.66 0.44
N PHE A 122 8.00 4.41 0.89
CA PHE A 122 6.95 3.79 1.71
C PHE A 122 6.99 4.24 3.18
N ARG A 123 7.98 5.03 3.60
CA ARG A 123 8.14 5.53 4.98
C ARG A 123 7.79 7.01 5.09
N LYS A 124 7.04 7.57 4.15
CA LYS A 124 6.58 8.95 4.22
C LYS A 124 5.73 9.11 5.50
N ARG A 125 6.22 9.94 6.42
CA ARG A 125 5.59 10.41 7.67
C ARG A 125 5.87 9.61 8.97
N ARG A 126 7.05 9.86 9.55
CA ARG A 126 7.17 10.16 11.00
C ARG A 126 7.66 11.60 11.30
N ARG A 127 8.06 12.40 10.29
CA ARG A 127 8.77 13.68 10.50
C ARG A 127 8.05 14.97 10.10
N ARG A 128 6.91 14.95 9.41
CA ARG A 128 6.22 16.21 9.04
C ARG A 128 5.55 16.93 10.21
N HIS A 129 5.31 16.26 11.33
CA HIS A 129 4.44 16.78 12.40
C HIS A 129 5.15 17.00 13.75
N TYR A 130 6.47 16.77 13.81
CA TYR A 130 7.29 17.10 15.00
C TYR A 130 8.29 18.22 14.76
N LEU A 131 8.35 18.80 13.55
CA LEU A 131 9.35 19.83 13.18
C LEU A 131 8.74 21.23 12.96
N VAL A 132 7.56 21.53 13.52
CA VAL A 132 7.08 22.93 13.66
C VAL A 132 7.42 23.47 15.05
N ARG A 133 8.66 23.24 15.48
CA ARG A 133 9.31 23.96 16.58
C ARG A 133 10.77 24.18 16.19
N GLU A 134 10.99 25.10 15.27
CA GLU A 134 12.23 25.87 15.26
C GLU A 134 12.01 27.12 16.12
N PRO A 135 13.06 27.62 16.82
CA PRO A 135 12.95 28.54 17.95
C PRO A 135 12.36 29.91 17.63
#